data_AF-A0A3S0JZ80-F1
#
_entry.id   AF-A0A3S0JZ80-F1
#
_cell.length_a   1.000
_cell.length_b   1.000
_cell.length_c   1.000
_cell.angle_alpha   90.00
_cell.angle_beta   90.00
_cell.angle_gamma   90.00
#
_symmetry.space_group_name_H-M   'P 1'
#
loop_
_entity.id
_entity.type
_entity.pdbx_description
1 polymer ?
#
loop_
_entity_poly.entity_id
_entity_poly.type
_entity_poly.pdbx_seq_one_letter_code
_entity_poly.pdbx_strand_id
1 'polypeptide(L)'
;MIPNRSHISISDNEEKIRDFIKEIIIGPRINIQKWSSITNQTPNLKMGYPGQHLASLITGMQGIGTGARGDDIVDGSEVKSCNRIDQVDKCKNCNSLVLRTQIICTNCQSTRIQRNNDSKWLLSVKSEEELNIYRAVPRMIFILTDYPNFNLNDFLTLRIQAFEIWPSSPRHSNFMRLLEGYYRNIYLIHRERNPNKTPAPKNFWPESFQFYMCNPIKTFEAIISNEQNITINKYIPPEVERTTLQSEDMPKSILYSNEVNILNSHGYNIAMTDFINEEMRLNLELRDTDSPITIGTTHVRRSMR
;
A
#
# COMPACT_ATOMS: atom_id res chain seq x y z
N MET A 1 3.19 21.12 5.87
CA MET A 1 3.27 19.68 6.23
C MET A 1 4.62 19.45 6.88
N ILE A 2 4.67 19.58 8.21
CA ILE A 2 5.93 19.71 8.96
C ILE A 2 5.93 18.65 10.07
N PRO A 3 6.89 17.72 10.07
CA PRO A 3 7.06 16.78 11.18
C PRO A 3 7.34 17.50 12.50
N ASN A 4 6.77 17.02 13.61
CA ASN A 4 7.00 17.63 14.90
C ASN A 4 8.41 17.28 15.42
N ARG A 5 9.33 18.25 15.31
CA ARG A 5 10.73 18.07 15.66
C ARG A 5 10.97 17.70 17.13
N SER A 6 10.08 18.07 18.05
CA SER A 6 10.24 17.73 19.47
C SER A 6 10.13 16.23 19.75
N HIS A 7 9.57 15.46 18.81
CA HIS A 7 9.40 14.02 18.91
C HIS A 7 10.47 13.21 18.18
N ILE A 8 11.35 13.87 17.43
CA ILE A 8 12.48 13.20 16.77
C ILE A 8 13.52 12.86 17.83
N SER A 9 13.65 11.58 18.14
CA SER A 9 14.49 11.09 19.24
C SER A 9 15.42 9.93 18.86
N ILE A 10 15.22 9.33 17.69
CA ILE A 10 16.06 8.26 17.16
C ILE A 10 17.11 8.89 16.24
N SER A 11 18.39 8.56 16.48
CA SER A 11 19.55 8.97 15.66
C SER A 11 20.12 7.81 14.83
N ASP A 12 20.98 8.14 13.87
CA ASP A 12 21.67 7.19 12.97
C ASP A 12 20.67 6.30 12.23
N ASN A 13 19.61 6.93 11.73
CA ASN A 13 18.43 6.27 11.22
C ASN A 13 18.77 5.34 10.06
N GLU A 14 19.58 5.79 9.09
CA GLU A 14 19.93 4.96 7.92
C GLU A 14 20.65 3.66 8.30
N GLU A 15 21.57 3.72 9.28
CA GLU A 15 22.27 2.52 9.77
C GLU A 15 21.28 1.59 10.48
N LYS A 16 20.49 2.12 11.41
CA LYS A 16 19.48 1.33 12.14
C LYS A 16 18.41 0.75 11.20
N ILE A 17 18.05 1.46 10.14
CA ILE A 17 17.14 0.95 9.10
C ILE A 17 17.77 -0.24 8.38
N ARG A 18 19.06 -0.17 8.01
CA ARG A 18 19.76 -1.30 7.37
C ARG A 18 19.83 -2.50 8.29
N ASP A 19 20.19 -2.30 9.55
CA ASP A 19 20.23 -3.36 10.56
C ASP A 19 18.85 -3.97 10.77
N PHE A 20 17.82 -3.15 10.93
CA PHE A 20 16.46 -3.62 11.09
C PHE A 20 15.97 -4.42 9.88
N ILE A 21 16.20 -3.93 8.65
CA ILE A 21 15.83 -4.67 7.44
C ILE A 21 16.55 -6.03 7.41
N LYS A 22 17.84 -6.06 7.73
CA LYS A 22 18.63 -7.29 7.76
C LYS A 22 18.13 -8.29 8.81
N GLU A 23 17.91 -7.82 10.03
CA GLU A 23 17.60 -8.64 11.21
C GLU A 23 16.14 -9.07 11.28
N ILE A 24 15.20 -8.19 10.92
CA ILE A 24 13.76 -8.38 11.16
C ILE A 24 13.00 -8.74 9.89
N ILE A 25 13.52 -8.40 8.71
CA ILE A 25 12.85 -8.68 7.45
C ILE A 25 13.57 -9.80 6.70
N ILE A 26 14.84 -9.62 6.38
CA ILE A 26 15.59 -10.52 5.51
C ILE A 26 15.96 -11.84 6.20
N GLY A 27 16.60 -11.79 7.38
CA GLY A 27 16.97 -12.98 8.13
C GLY A 27 15.78 -13.93 8.39
N PRO A 28 14.66 -13.42 8.94
CA PRO A 28 13.45 -14.22 9.13
C PRO A 28 12.87 -14.76 7.82
N ARG A 29 12.91 -13.98 6.72
CA ARG A 29 12.45 -14.42 5.40
C ARG A 29 13.25 -15.63 4.90
N ILE A 30 14.58 -15.57 4.95
CA ILE A 30 15.44 -16.68 4.53
C ILE A 30 15.13 -17.93 5.35
N ASN A 31 15.01 -17.78 6.67
CA ASN A 31 14.69 -18.89 7.56
C ASN A 31 13.33 -19.51 7.26
N ILE A 32 12.27 -18.69 7.08
CA ILE A 32 10.94 -19.22 6.81
C ILE A 32 10.83 -19.82 5.40
N GLN A 33 11.58 -19.33 4.41
CA GLN A 33 11.65 -19.94 3.08
C GLN A 33 12.28 -21.33 3.12
N LYS A 34 13.35 -21.53 3.91
CA LYS A 34 13.90 -22.87 4.17
C LYS A 34 12.85 -23.82 4.77
N TRP A 35 12.05 -23.35 5.74
CA TRP A 35 11.00 -24.18 6.31
C TRP A 35 9.82 -24.37 5.37
N SER A 36 9.51 -23.39 4.54
CA SER A 36 8.48 -23.44 3.51
C SER A 36 8.77 -24.53 2.49
N SER A 37 10.03 -24.70 2.07
CA SER A 37 10.40 -25.80 1.15
C SER A 37 10.25 -27.20 1.76
N ILE A 38 10.28 -27.32 3.09
CA ILE A 38 10.12 -28.60 3.82
C ILE A 38 8.64 -28.87 4.12
N THR A 39 7.92 -27.85 4.58
CA THR A 39 6.57 -27.98 5.15
C THR A 39 5.45 -27.65 4.15
N ASN A 40 5.81 -27.09 3.00
CA ASN A 40 4.88 -26.53 2.01
C ASN A 40 3.93 -25.46 2.60
N GLN A 41 4.31 -24.81 3.70
CA GLN A 41 3.62 -23.66 4.27
C GLN A 41 4.05 -22.37 3.56
N THR A 42 3.20 -21.34 3.57
CA THR A 42 3.55 -20.04 2.97
C THR A 42 4.72 -19.37 3.73
N PRO A 43 5.74 -18.83 3.02
CA PRO A 43 6.80 -18.06 3.66
C PRO A 43 6.42 -16.57 3.87
N ASN A 44 5.19 -16.16 3.56
CA ASN A 44 4.75 -14.77 3.74
C ASN A 44 4.78 -14.36 5.22
N LEU A 45 5.63 -13.40 5.55
CA LEU A 45 5.70 -12.80 6.89
C LEU A 45 4.70 -11.64 7.01
N LYS A 46 3.98 -11.58 8.13
CA LYS A 46 3.07 -10.47 8.44
C LYS A 46 3.89 -9.23 8.84
N MET A 47 3.71 -8.14 8.08
CA MET A 47 4.47 -6.89 8.24
C MET A 47 3.78 -5.82 9.11
N GLY A 48 2.83 -6.20 9.97
CA GLY A 48 2.11 -5.27 10.85
C GLY A 48 3.06 -4.52 11.79
N TYR A 49 3.47 -5.18 12.88
CA TYR A 49 4.43 -4.61 13.83
C TYR A 49 5.80 -4.31 13.21
N PRO A 50 6.39 -5.17 12.35
CA PRO A 50 7.65 -4.82 11.69
C PRO A 50 7.57 -3.52 10.90
N GLY A 51 6.44 -3.24 10.24
CA GLY A 51 6.26 -1.98 9.52
C GLY A 51 6.09 -0.77 10.43
N GLN A 52 5.51 -0.92 11.62
CA GLN A 52 5.46 0.14 12.64
C GLN A 52 6.86 0.48 13.16
N HIS A 53 7.67 -0.53 13.51
CA HIS A 53 9.07 -0.31 13.90
C HIS A 53 9.87 0.36 12.79
N LEU A 54 9.72 -0.09 11.54
CA LEU A 54 10.39 0.53 10.41
C LEU A 54 9.93 1.98 10.20
N ALA A 55 8.63 2.26 10.34
CA ALA A 55 8.12 3.62 10.27
C ALA A 55 8.75 4.52 11.35
N SER A 56 8.89 4.04 12.59
CA SER A 56 9.59 4.76 13.66
C SER A 56 11.04 5.10 13.30
N LEU A 57 11.77 4.15 12.69
CA LEU A 57 13.14 4.41 12.23
C LEU A 57 13.19 5.42 11.09
N ILE A 58 12.27 5.32 10.11
CA ILE A 58 12.20 6.24 8.97
C ILE A 58 11.87 7.67 9.45
N THR A 59 10.92 7.82 10.37
CA THR A 59 10.49 9.12 10.90
C THR A 59 11.36 9.63 12.03
N GLY A 60 12.30 8.83 12.53
CA GLY A 60 13.13 9.17 13.70
C GLY A 60 12.35 9.35 15.00
N MET A 61 11.11 8.88 15.05
CA MET A 61 10.20 9.06 16.17
C MET A 61 9.83 7.71 16.76
N GLN A 62 9.81 7.61 18.09
CA GLN A 62 9.40 6.39 18.76
C GLN A 62 7.88 6.14 18.62
N GLY A 63 7.47 4.88 18.77
CA GLY A 63 6.08 4.54 19.02
C GLY A 63 5.71 4.72 20.50
N ILE A 64 4.42 4.61 20.82
CA ILE A 64 3.92 4.81 22.19
C ILE A 64 3.82 3.52 23.02
N GLY A 65 4.12 2.36 22.44
CA GLY A 65 4.17 1.08 23.17
C GLY A 65 2.82 0.50 23.60
N THR A 66 1.71 0.89 22.97
CA THR A 66 0.35 0.49 23.38
C THR A 66 -0.12 -0.87 22.85
N GLY A 67 0.68 -1.56 22.05
CA GLY A 67 0.31 -2.86 21.46
C GLY A 67 -0.88 -2.74 20.51
N ALA A 68 -0.84 -1.77 19.59
CA ALA A 68 -1.90 -1.42 18.64
C ALA A 68 -3.21 -0.93 19.31
N ARG A 69 -3.09 -0.24 20.45
CA ARG A 69 -4.21 0.39 21.18
C ARG A 69 -3.93 1.88 21.38
N GLY A 70 -4.03 2.66 20.32
CA GLY A 70 -3.69 4.08 20.28
C GLY A 70 -2.87 4.39 19.04
N ASP A 71 -2.24 5.55 19.02
CA ASP A 71 -1.43 6.00 17.89
C ASP A 71 -0.20 5.11 17.67
N ASP A 72 0.27 4.98 16.43
CA ASP A 72 1.42 4.13 16.13
C ASP A 72 2.75 4.84 16.41
N ILE A 73 2.80 6.16 16.21
CA ILE A 73 3.96 7.03 16.45
C ILE A 73 3.61 8.07 17.51
N VAL A 74 4.58 8.49 18.33
CA VAL A 74 4.40 9.44 19.44
C VAL A 74 3.83 10.81 19.03
N ASP A 75 3.94 11.19 17.76
CA ASP A 75 3.37 12.42 17.23
C ASP A 75 1.90 12.30 16.84
N GLY A 76 1.28 11.12 17.00
CA GLY A 76 -0.08 10.82 16.59
C GLY A 76 -0.20 10.21 15.18
N SER A 77 0.92 9.98 14.46
CA SER A 77 0.88 9.39 13.12
C SER A 77 0.36 7.95 13.15
N GLU A 78 -0.36 7.57 12.10
CA GLU A 78 -0.89 6.23 11.88
C GLU A 78 -0.08 5.48 10.83
N VAL A 79 0.26 4.22 11.06
CA VAL A 79 1.06 3.41 10.14
C VAL A 79 0.21 2.31 9.50
N LYS A 80 0.27 2.22 8.18
CA LYS A 80 -0.33 1.10 7.42
C LYS A 80 0.75 0.38 6.62
N SER A 81 0.89 -0.91 6.86
CA SER A 81 1.86 -1.77 6.19
C SER A 81 1.18 -2.70 5.20
N CYS A 82 1.77 -2.87 4.03
CA CYS A 82 1.31 -3.76 2.97
C CYS A 82 2.48 -4.61 2.49
N ASN A 83 2.28 -5.93 2.42
CA ASN A 83 3.30 -6.87 1.97
C ASN A 83 2.82 -7.65 0.73
N ARG A 84 3.54 -7.52 -0.37
CA ARG A 84 3.34 -8.25 -1.63
C ARG A 84 4.37 -9.38 -1.83
N ILE A 85 5.34 -9.52 -0.92
CA ILE A 85 6.37 -10.57 -1.03
C ILE A 85 5.82 -11.93 -0.62
N ASP A 86 6.28 -12.98 -1.30
CA ASP A 86 5.98 -14.37 -0.96
C ASP A 86 4.48 -14.70 -0.83
N GLN A 87 3.61 -13.92 -1.50
CA GLN A 87 2.18 -14.19 -1.57
C GLN A 87 1.91 -15.56 -2.20
N VAL A 88 0.81 -16.18 -1.79
CA VAL A 88 0.34 -17.43 -2.38
C VAL A 88 -0.19 -17.14 -3.79
N ASP A 89 0.33 -17.88 -4.76
CA ASP A 89 -0.02 -17.81 -6.17
C ASP A 89 -1.03 -18.91 -6.56
N LYS A 90 -1.49 -18.94 -7.81
CA LYS A 90 -2.47 -19.94 -8.29
C LYS A 90 -2.04 -20.58 -9.61
N CYS A 91 -2.22 -21.89 -9.74
CA CYS A 91 -2.09 -22.57 -11.02
C CYS A 91 -3.26 -22.22 -11.94
N LYS A 92 -2.98 -21.79 -13.18
CA LYS A 92 -4.02 -21.46 -14.17
C LYS A 92 -4.73 -22.70 -14.75
N ASN A 93 -4.16 -23.89 -14.58
CA ASN A 93 -4.74 -25.12 -15.12
C ASN A 93 -5.68 -25.83 -14.13
N CYS A 94 -5.28 -25.95 -12.86
CA CYS A 94 -6.04 -26.70 -11.85
C CYS A 94 -6.47 -25.86 -10.64
N ASN A 95 -6.21 -24.55 -10.64
CA ASN A 95 -6.54 -23.59 -9.56
C ASN A 95 -5.95 -23.89 -8.18
N SER A 96 -5.10 -24.92 -8.04
CA SER A 96 -4.38 -25.19 -6.81
C SER A 96 -3.47 -24.02 -6.43
N LEU A 97 -3.29 -23.83 -5.13
CA LEU A 97 -2.34 -22.85 -4.61
C LEU A 97 -0.90 -23.25 -4.94
N VAL A 98 -0.07 -22.25 -5.23
CA VAL A 98 1.34 -22.43 -5.59
C VAL A 98 2.17 -21.44 -4.77
N LEU A 99 3.26 -21.90 -4.17
CA LEU A 99 4.15 -21.02 -3.41
C LEU A 99 4.97 -20.14 -4.36
N ARG A 100 5.39 -18.96 -3.89
CA ARG A 100 6.17 -18.01 -4.70
C ARG A 100 7.46 -18.62 -5.26
N THR A 101 8.10 -19.50 -4.50
CA THR A 101 9.33 -20.23 -4.88
C THR A 101 9.09 -21.37 -5.87
N GLN A 102 7.84 -21.83 -6.04
CA GLN A 102 7.51 -22.92 -6.94
C GLN A 102 7.31 -22.38 -8.37
N ILE A 103 8.07 -22.91 -9.33
CA ILE A 103 7.92 -22.61 -10.76
C ILE A 103 7.02 -23.60 -11.51
N ILE A 104 6.65 -24.71 -10.84
CA ILE A 104 5.76 -25.75 -11.35
C ILE A 104 4.70 -26.03 -10.29
N CYS A 105 3.45 -26.20 -10.73
CA CYS A 105 2.36 -26.61 -9.87
C CYS A 105 2.54 -28.05 -9.39
N THR A 106 2.61 -28.26 -8.07
CA THR A 106 2.79 -29.59 -7.46
C THR A 106 1.60 -30.53 -7.68
N ASN A 107 0.41 -29.99 -7.96
CA ASN A 107 -0.80 -30.78 -8.17
C ASN A 107 -0.97 -31.30 -9.62
N CYS A 108 -0.61 -30.51 -10.65
CA CYS A 108 -0.86 -30.88 -12.05
C CYS A 108 0.37 -30.73 -12.98
N GLN A 109 1.54 -30.43 -12.43
CA GLN A 109 2.81 -30.25 -13.15
C GLN A 109 2.81 -29.13 -14.20
N SER A 110 1.78 -28.27 -14.20
CA SER A 110 1.73 -27.11 -15.09
C SER A 110 2.70 -26.01 -14.65
N THR A 111 3.37 -25.40 -15.63
CA THR A 111 4.17 -24.17 -15.46
C THR A 111 3.34 -22.89 -15.59
N ARG A 112 2.04 -23.00 -15.94
CA ARG A 112 1.15 -21.85 -16.10
C ARG A 112 0.68 -21.34 -14.74
N ILE A 113 1.48 -20.50 -14.11
CA ILE A 113 1.20 -19.92 -12.79
C ILE A 113 0.73 -18.48 -12.95
N GLN A 114 -0.36 -18.14 -12.26
CA GLN A 114 -0.76 -16.76 -12.00
C GLN A 114 -0.07 -16.29 -10.72
N ARG A 115 0.89 -15.36 -10.87
CA ARG A 115 1.56 -14.70 -9.76
C ARG A 115 0.69 -13.57 -9.23
N ASN A 116 0.47 -13.53 -7.93
CA ASN A 116 -0.36 -12.51 -7.28
C ASN A 116 0.49 -11.32 -6.81
N ASN A 117 -0.06 -10.11 -6.94
CA ASN A 117 0.56 -8.85 -6.52
C ASN A 117 -0.50 -7.89 -5.93
N ASP A 118 -1.50 -8.46 -5.28
CA ASP A 118 -2.80 -7.82 -5.00
C ASP A 118 -3.02 -7.46 -3.52
N SER A 119 -1.93 -7.30 -2.76
CA SER A 119 -2.01 -6.72 -1.42
C SER A 119 -2.33 -5.22 -1.49
N LYS A 120 -3.10 -4.76 -0.49
CA LYS A 120 -3.52 -3.37 -0.29
C LYS A 120 -3.39 -2.95 1.16
N TRP A 121 -3.38 -1.65 1.42
CA TRP A 121 -3.64 -1.12 2.75
C TRP A 121 -5.14 -1.16 3.02
N LEU A 122 -5.52 -1.56 4.24
CA LEU A 122 -6.90 -1.62 4.68
C LEU A 122 -7.20 -0.45 5.61
N LEU A 123 -8.18 0.37 5.25
CA LEU A 123 -8.65 1.51 6.02
C LEU A 123 -10.06 1.20 6.52
N SER A 124 -10.20 1.03 7.84
CA SER A 124 -11.50 0.74 8.44
C SER A 124 -12.17 2.03 8.85
N VAL A 125 -13.37 2.29 8.33
CA VAL A 125 -14.25 3.40 8.74
C VAL A 125 -15.65 2.83 8.93
N LYS A 126 -16.10 2.79 10.17
CA LYS A 126 -17.37 2.18 10.59
C LYS A 126 -18.29 3.16 11.33
N SER A 127 -17.81 4.36 11.61
CA SER A 127 -18.61 5.42 12.21
C SER A 127 -18.05 6.78 11.82
N GLU A 128 -18.82 7.83 12.09
CA GLU A 128 -18.38 9.21 11.89
C GLU A 128 -17.21 9.54 12.83
N GLU A 129 -17.17 8.96 14.03
CA GLU A 129 -16.05 9.10 14.96
C GLU A 129 -14.76 8.51 14.38
N GLU A 130 -14.81 7.30 13.82
CA GLU A 130 -13.63 6.72 13.13
C GLU A 130 -13.18 7.58 11.95
N LEU A 131 -14.12 8.14 11.18
CA LEU A 131 -13.80 9.04 10.08
C LEU A 131 -13.13 10.33 10.57
N ASN A 132 -13.59 10.87 11.70
CA ASN A 132 -13.00 12.05 12.33
C ASN A 132 -11.60 11.78 12.90
N ILE A 133 -11.33 10.55 13.38
CA ILE A 133 -9.98 10.14 13.76
C ILE A 133 -9.03 10.27 12.56
N TYR A 134 -9.36 9.71 11.38
CA TYR A 134 -8.50 9.88 10.19
C TYR A 134 -8.29 11.34 9.78
N ARG A 135 -9.31 12.19 9.98
CA ARG A 135 -9.21 13.62 9.70
C ARG A 135 -8.24 14.33 10.66
N ALA A 136 -8.19 13.88 11.91
CA ALA A 136 -7.36 14.43 12.96
C ALA A 136 -5.92 13.85 12.97
N VAL A 137 -5.70 12.69 12.37
CA VAL A 137 -4.36 12.09 12.24
C VAL A 137 -3.44 13.09 11.52
N PRO A 138 -2.30 13.49 12.13
CA PRO A 138 -1.40 14.46 11.55
C PRO A 138 -0.76 13.93 10.27
N ARG A 139 -0.47 12.62 10.23
CA ARG A 139 0.22 11.97 9.12
C ARG A 139 -0.12 10.47 9.07
N MET A 140 -0.46 10.00 7.88
CA MET A 140 -0.54 8.59 7.52
C MET A 140 0.80 8.17 6.91
N ILE A 141 1.37 7.07 7.40
CA ILE A 141 2.61 6.48 6.89
C ILE A 141 2.28 5.12 6.27
N PHE A 142 2.48 5.01 4.96
CA PHE A 142 2.19 3.82 4.19
C PHE A 142 3.48 3.10 3.83
N ILE A 143 3.70 1.92 4.41
CA ILE A 143 4.84 1.04 4.10
C ILE A 143 4.41 0.00 3.07
N LEU A 144 5.16 -0.12 1.98
CA LEU A 144 5.01 -1.16 0.96
C LEU A 144 6.28 -2.00 0.90
N THR A 145 6.12 -3.32 0.96
CA THR A 145 7.19 -4.26 0.63
C THR A 145 6.77 -5.10 -0.57
N ASP A 146 7.55 -5.05 -1.66
CA ASP A 146 7.20 -5.69 -2.92
C ASP A 146 8.43 -6.14 -3.74
N TYR A 147 8.17 -6.60 -4.97
CA TYR A 147 9.17 -6.96 -5.96
C TYR A 147 9.20 -5.88 -7.05
N PRO A 148 10.27 -5.08 -7.18
CA PRO A 148 10.32 -4.00 -8.17
C PRO A 148 10.27 -4.53 -9.61
N ASN A 149 10.75 -5.74 -9.82
CA ASN A 149 10.83 -6.42 -11.12
C ASN A 149 9.76 -7.53 -11.27
N PHE A 150 8.60 -7.37 -10.62
CA PHE A 150 7.56 -8.40 -10.57
C PHE A 150 7.17 -8.96 -11.95
N ASN A 151 7.02 -8.08 -12.95
CA ASN A 151 6.63 -8.46 -14.31
C ASN A 151 7.69 -9.30 -15.04
N LEU A 152 8.94 -9.27 -14.57
CA LEU A 152 10.05 -10.08 -15.07
C LEU A 152 10.20 -11.41 -14.30
N ASN A 153 9.28 -11.71 -13.37
CA ASN A 153 9.34 -12.85 -12.45
C ASN A 153 10.61 -12.89 -11.58
N ASP A 154 11.19 -11.73 -11.29
CA ASP A 154 12.27 -11.63 -10.30
C ASP A 154 11.66 -11.51 -8.90
N PHE A 155 11.84 -12.57 -8.11
CA PHE A 155 11.39 -12.68 -6.72
C PHE A 155 12.55 -12.73 -5.71
N LEU A 156 13.75 -12.37 -6.16
CA LEU A 156 14.95 -12.30 -5.33
C LEU A 156 15.30 -10.85 -4.98
N THR A 157 15.00 -9.92 -5.89
CA THR A 157 15.12 -8.48 -5.61
C THR A 157 13.89 -8.00 -4.85
N LEU A 158 14.08 -7.49 -3.65
CA LEU A 158 13.00 -6.89 -2.85
C LEU A 158 13.10 -5.37 -2.88
N ARG A 159 11.97 -4.71 -2.70
CA ARG A 159 11.88 -3.28 -2.50
C ARG A 159 11.03 -2.97 -1.27
N ILE A 160 11.49 -2.01 -0.47
CA ILE A 160 10.70 -1.43 0.63
C ILE A 160 10.55 0.05 0.35
N GLN A 161 9.32 0.56 0.43
CA GLN A 161 8.99 1.97 0.23
C GLN A 161 8.15 2.48 1.40
N ALA A 162 8.31 3.77 1.70
CA ALA A 162 7.41 4.51 2.58
C ALA A 162 6.86 5.75 1.89
N PHE A 163 5.57 5.98 2.09
CA PHE A 163 4.85 7.14 1.59
C PHE A 163 4.15 7.85 2.73
N GLU A 164 4.16 9.18 2.70
CA GLU A 164 3.40 10.01 3.62
C GLU A 164 2.19 10.63 2.92
N ILE A 165 1.05 10.61 3.60
CA ILE A 165 -0.14 11.40 3.30
C ILE A 165 -0.48 12.19 4.56
N TRP A 166 -0.83 13.45 4.41
CA TRP A 166 -1.14 14.37 5.50
C TRP A 166 -2.63 14.73 5.42
N PRO A 167 -3.53 14.04 6.15
CA PRO A 167 -4.99 14.14 5.96
C PRO A 167 -5.56 15.57 6.07
N SER A 168 -4.97 16.41 6.90
CA SER A 168 -5.36 17.80 7.10
C SER A 168 -4.85 18.77 6.02
N SER A 169 -3.96 18.31 5.13
CA SER A 169 -3.39 19.14 4.06
C SER A 169 -4.31 19.23 2.85
N PRO A 170 -4.58 20.43 2.29
CA PRO A 170 -5.37 20.58 1.06
C PRO A 170 -4.82 19.75 -0.11
N ARG A 171 -3.49 19.62 -0.21
CA ARG A 171 -2.78 18.83 -1.23
C ARG A 171 -3.21 17.36 -1.26
N HIS A 172 -3.56 16.82 -0.09
CA HIS A 172 -3.92 15.42 0.12
C HIS A 172 -5.43 15.22 0.34
N SER A 173 -6.25 16.23 0.08
CA SER A 173 -7.70 16.22 0.33
C SER A 173 -8.43 15.04 -0.32
N ASN A 174 -7.95 14.55 -1.46
CA ASN A 174 -8.49 13.36 -2.12
C ASN A 174 -8.44 12.11 -1.23
N PHE A 175 -7.48 11.99 -0.31
CA PHE A 175 -7.45 10.88 0.65
C PHE A 175 -8.69 10.87 1.55
N MET A 176 -9.07 12.03 2.11
CA MET A 176 -10.28 12.13 2.94
C MET A 176 -11.55 11.95 2.10
N ARG A 177 -11.58 12.47 0.87
CA ARG A 177 -12.71 12.24 -0.05
C ARG A 177 -12.95 10.74 -0.32
N LEU A 178 -11.89 9.94 -0.45
CA LEU A 178 -12.01 8.48 -0.59
C LEU A 178 -12.63 7.83 0.65
N LEU A 179 -12.21 8.23 1.85
CA LEU A 179 -12.73 7.69 3.10
C LEU A 179 -14.19 8.08 3.32
N GLU A 180 -14.53 9.33 3.04
CA GLU A 180 -15.90 9.86 3.10
C GLU A 180 -16.82 9.15 2.10
N GLY A 181 -16.36 8.99 0.86
CA GLY A 181 -17.08 8.26 -0.19
C GLY A 181 -17.36 6.82 0.19
N TYR A 182 -16.33 6.09 0.67
CA TYR A 182 -16.51 4.74 1.18
C TYR A 182 -17.50 4.68 2.35
N TYR A 183 -17.37 5.57 3.34
CA TYR A 183 -18.26 5.56 4.50
C TYR A 183 -19.72 5.77 4.10
N ARG A 184 -19.98 6.80 3.28
CA ARG A 184 -21.34 7.17 2.88
C ARG A 184 -21.95 6.18 1.89
N ASN A 185 -21.21 5.79 0.85
CA ASN A 185 -21.78 5.06 -0.28
C ASN A 185 -21.63 3.54 -0.14
N ILE A 186 -20.67 3.06 0.65
CA ILE A 186 -20.46 1.63 0.88
C ILE A 186 -20.88 1.26 2.29
N TYR A 187 -20.30 1.86 3.33
CA TYR A 187 -20.55 1.43 4.70
C TYR A 187 -22.01 1.62 5.13
N LEU A 188 -22.53 2.85 5.09
CA LEU A 188 -23.90 3.16 5.52
C LEU A 188 -24.94 2.39 4.69
N ILE A 189 -24.82 2.39 3.36
CA ILE A 189 -25.74 1.67 2.48
C ILE A 189 -25.76 0.15 2.78
N HIS A 190 -24.60 -0.47 3.07
CA HIS A 190 -24.58 -1.89 3.44
C HIS A 190 -25.21 -2.14 4.81
N ARG A 191 -25.00 -1.25 5.78
CA ARG A 191 -25.59 -1.34 7.12
C ARG A 191 -27.11 -1.20 7.08
N GLU A 192 -27.63 -0.30 6.25
CA GLU A 192 -29.07 -0.17 6.00
C GLU A 192 -29.65 -1.44 5.36
N ARG A 193 -28.96 -2.01 4.37
CA ARG A 193 -29.40 -3.25 3.69
C ARG A 193 -29.31 -4.49 4.56
N ASN A 194 -28.30 -4.59 5.42
CA ASN A 194 -28.11 -5.73 6.32
C ASN A 194 -27.39 -5.30 7.62
N PRO A 195 -28.17 -5.00 8.69
CA PRO A 195 -27.62 -4.57 9.97
C PRO A 195 -26.73 -5.59 10.69
N ASN A 196 -26.67 -6.84 10.22
CA ASN A 196 -25.82 -7.88 10.82
C ASN A 196 -24.51 -8.10 10.05
N LYS A 197 -24.33 -7.44 8.90
CA LYS A 197 -23.15 -7.60 8.07
C LYS A 197 -22.35 -6.31 8.00
N THR A 198 -21.09 -6.38 8.43
CA THR A 198 -20.13 -5.28 8.25
C THR A 198 -19.45 -5.45 6.89
N PRO A 199 -19.45 -4.43 6.01
CA PRO A 199 -18.72 -4.52 4.75
C PRO A 199 -17.21 -4.61 5.01
N ALA A 200 -16.48 -5.11 4.01
CA ALA A 200 -15.03 -5.17 4.08
C ALA A 200 -14.43 -3.74 4.11
N PRO A 201 -13.31 -3.51 4.82
CA PRO A 201 -12.67 -2.19 4.91
C PRO A 201 -12.39 -1.58 3.53
N LYS A 202 -12.17 -0.25 3.50
CA LYS A 202 -11.74 0.43 2.28
C LYS A 202 -10.37 -0.10 1.86
N ASN A 203 -10.34 -0.69 0.67
CA ASN A 203 -9.09 -1.05 0.02
C ASN A 203 -8.43 0.22 -0.52
N PHE A 204 -7.20 0.47 -0.09
CA PHE A 204 -6.33 1.50 -0.64
C PHE A 204 -5.13 0.83 -1.29
N TRP A 205 -5.16 0.80 -2.63
CA TRP A 205 -4.24 0.00 -3.43
C TRP A 205 -2.97 0.80 -3.76
N PRO A 206 -1.77 0.29 -3.41
CA PRO A 206 -0.52 0.93 -3.80
C PRO A 206 -0.41 1.05 -5.33
N GLU A 207 0.10 2.19 -5.80
CA GLU A 207 0.34 2.49 -7.22
C GLU A 207 -0.95 2.46 -8.10
N SER A 208 -2.13 2.55 -7.48
CA SER A 208 -3.38 2.74 -8.19
C SER A 208 -3.61 4.20 -8.56
N PHE A 209 -4.51 4.47 -9.51
CA PHE A 209 -4.95 5.83 -9.85
C PHE A 209 -5.35 6.63 -8.59
N GLN A 210 -6.14 6.03 -7.71
CA GLN A 210 -6.58 6.66 -6.46
C GLN A 210 -5.40 7.01 -5.55
N PHE A 211 -4.40 6.11 -5.46
CA PHE A 211 -3.19 6.36 -4.69
C PHE A 211 -2.46 7.60 -5.21
N TYR A 212 -2.20 7.71 -6.51
CA TYR A 212 -1.51 8.87 -7.07
C TYR A 212 -2.33 10.16 -6.97
N MET A 213 -3.66 10.08 -7.13
CA MET A 213 -4.54 11.23 -6.95
C MET A 213 -4.60 11.73 -5.51
N CYS A 214 -4.17 10.94 -4.52
CA CYS A 214 -3.96 11.40 -3.15
C CYS A 214 -2.64 12.17 -2.94
N ASN A 215 -1.86 12.39 -4.00
CA ASN A 215 -0.56 13.08 -4.01
C ASN A 215 0.45 12.59 -2.93
N PRO A 216 0.68 11.27 -2.79
CA PRO A 216 1.56 10.72 -1.77
C PRO A 216 3.00 11.22 -1.96
N ILE A 217 3.70 11.42 -0.84
CA ILE A 217 5.11 11.82 -0.82
C ILE A 217 5.94 10.59 -0.49
N LYS A 218 6.72 10.07 -1.44
CA LYS A 218 7.67 8.98 -1.17
C LYS A 218 8.82 9.51 -0.32
N THR A 219 8.92 9.07 0.93
CA THR A 219 9.95 9.51 1.87
C THR A 219 11.08 8.51 2.05
N PHE A 220 10.85 7.26 1.66
CA PHE A 220 11.86 6.21 1.76
C PHE A 220 11.75 5.20 0.62
N GLU A 221 12.88 4.74 0.13
CA GLU A 221 13.00 3.59 -0.76
C GLU A 221 14.32 2.87 -0.52
N ALA A 222 14.25 1.56 -0.31
CA ALA A 222 15.40 0.67 -0.29
C ALA A 222 15.19 -0.51 -1.24
N ILE A 223 16.26 -0.88 -1.94
CA ILE A 223 16.35 -2.09 -2.76
C ILE A 223 17.24 -3.08 -2.03
N ILE A 224 16.76 -4.32 -1.94
CA ILE A 224 17.51 -5.43 -1.38
C ILE A 224 17.79 -6.41 -2.51
N SER A 225 19.06 -6.50 -2.91
CA SER A 225 19.52 -7.45 -3.93
C SER A 225 20.25 -8.62 -3.29
N ASN A 226 20.09 -9.80 -3.89
CA ASN A 226 20.71 -11.05 -3.44
C ASN A 226 20.49 -11.34 -1.95
N GLU A 227 19.35 -10.90 -1.40
CA GLU A 227 18.94 -11.12 -0.01
C GLU A 227 19.96 -10.67 1.05
N GLN A 228 20.90 -9.77 0.71
CA GLN A 228 21.97 -9.34 1.63
C GLN A 228 22.42 -7.90 1.40
N ASN A 229 22.36 -7.41 0.15
CA ASN A 229 22.82 -6.08 -0.18
C ASN A 229 21.65 -5.08 -0.14
N ILE A 230 21.64 -4.23 0.89
CA ILE A 230 20.61 -3.21 1.09
C ILE A 230 21.15 -1.89 0.55
N THR A 231 20.48 -1.31 -0.44
CA THR A 231 20.76 0.03 -0.96
C THR A 231 19.58 0.94 -0.65
N ILE A 232 19.79 2.01 0.11
CA ILE A 232 18.78 3.05 0.33
C ILE A 232 18.89 4.04 -0.82
N ASN A 233 17.93 4.01 -1.74
CA ASN A 233 17.90 4.89 -2.92
C ASN A 233 17.29 6.25 -2.60
N LYS A 234 16.39 6.28 -1.62
CA LYS A 234 15.71 7.51 -1.18
C LYS A 234 15.53 7.48 0.33
N TYR A 235 15.91 8.57 0.97
CA TYR A 235 15.59 8.84 2.36
C TYR A 235 15.41 10.34 2.53
N ILE A 236 14.26 10.75 3.06
CA ILE A 236 13.98 12.13 3.39
C ILE A 236 14.06 12.26 4.91
N PRO A 237 15.09 12.97 5.44
CA PRO A 237 15.28 13.10 6.87
C PRO A 237 14.04 13.65 7.59
N PRO A 238 13.83 13.25 8.85
CA PRO A 238 12.59 13.54 9.57
C PRO A 238 12.38 15.04 9.86
N GLU A 239 13.44 15.83 9.91
CA GLU A 239 13.38 17.27 10.15
C GLU A 239 12.98 18.11 8.92
N VAL A 240 13.01 17.52 7.73
CA VAL A 240 12.74 18.20 6.46
C VAL A 240 11.24 18.50 6.32
N GLU A 241 10.89 19.71 5.91
CA GLU A 241 9.50 20.04 5.62
C GLU A 241 9.03 19.34 4.33
N ARG A 242 7.78 18.84 4.33
CA ARG A 242 7.23 18.08 3.20
C ARG A 242 6.48 18.92 2.16
N THR A 243 6.18 20.18 2.48
CA THR A 243 5.27 21.04 1.70
C THR A 243 5.68 21.19 0.24
N THR A 244 6.97 21.39 -0.04
CA THR A 244 7.51 21.66 -1.38
C THR A 244 8.02 20.40 -2.09
N LEU A 245 8.02 19.25 -1.42
CA LEU A 245 8.50 18.00 -2.02
C LEU A 245 7.51 17.51 -3.06
N GLN A 246 8.00 17.07 -4.21
CA GLN A 246 7.15 16.50 -5.26
C GLN A 246 6.49 15.20 -4.81
N SER A 247 5.24 15.01 -5.25
CA SER A 247 4.53 13.75 -5.08
C SER A 247 5.07 12.71 -6.07
N GLU A 248 4.82 11.44 -5.79
CA GLU A 248 5.14 10.37 -6.74
C GLU A 248 4.46 10.60 -8.10
N ASP A 249 5.23 10.39 -9.16
CA ASP A 249 4.75 10.48 -10.53
C ASP A 249 3.88 9.27 -10.88
N MET A 250 2.76 9.54 -11.54
CA MET A 250 1.80 8.50 -11.92
C MET A 250 2.15 7.93 -13.28
N PRO A 251 2.32 6.61 -13.45
CA PRO A 251 2.56 6.01 -14.77
C PRO A 251 1.39 6.29 -15.72
N LYS A 252 1.66 6.70 -16.97
CA LYS A 252 0.59 6.93 -17.96
C LYS A 252 -0.27 5.69 -18.22
N SER A 253 0.30 4.50 -18.01
CA SER A 253 -0.31 3.20 -18.30
C SER A 253 -1.55 2.89 -17.48
N ILE A 254 -1.78 3.62 -16.38
CA ILE A 254 -2.96 3.42 -15.53
C ILE A 254 -4.12 4.38 -15.86
N LEU A 255 -3.90 5.32 -16.78
CA LEU A 255 -4.94 6.24 -17.25
C LEU A 255 -5.91 5.54 -18.21
N TYR A 256 -7.16 5.97 -18.17
CA TYR A 256 -8.15 5.64 -19.19
C TYR A 256 -8.05 6.61 -20.38
N SER A 257 -8.54 6.18 -21.55
CA SER A 257 -8.47 6.96 -22.78
C SER A 257 -9.13 8.34 -22.66
N ASN A 258 -10.22 8.45 -21.90
CA ASN A 258 -10.88 9.74 -21.64
C ASN A 258 -10.01 10.68 -20.78
N GLU A 259 -9.30 10.15 -19.77
CA GLU A 259 -8.37 10.93 -18.93
C GLU A 259 -7.17 11.42 -19.74
N VAL A 260 -6.65 10.58 -20.65
CA VAL A 260 -5.62 10.99 -21.61
C VAL A 260 -6.12 12.14 -22.51
N ASN A 261 -7.36 12.05 -23.00
CA ASN A 261 -7.96 13.10 -23.83
C ASN A 261 -8.13 14.41 -23.05
N ILE A 262 -8.54 14.35 -21.78
CA ILE A 262 -8.64 15.52 -20.90
C ILE A 262 -7.29 16.20 -20.74
N LEU A 263 -6.21 15.45 -20.50
CA LEU A 263 -4.89 16.05 -20.39
C LEU A 263 -4.41 16.67 -21.71
N ASN A 264 -4.64 15.98 -22.84
CA ASN A 264 -4.32 16.53 -24.16
C ASN A 264 -5.08 17.84 -24.44
N SER A 265 -6.34 17.96 -24.02
CA SER A 265 -7.12 19.19 -24.19
C SER A 265 -6.61 20.36 -23.34
N HIS A 266 -5.86 20.08 -22.26
CA HIS A 266 -5.15 21.08 -21.46
C HIS A 266 -3.74 21.38 -21.98
N GLY A 267 -3.38 20.89 -23.17
CA GLY A 267 -2.12 21.19 -23.84
C GLY A 267 -0.95 20.26 -23.48
N TYR A 268 -1.17 19.21 -22.70
CA TYR A 268 -0.13 18.23 -22.39
C TYR A 268 0.02 17.19 -23.50
N ASN A 269 1.24 16.92 -23.97
CA ASN A 269 1.46 15.85 -24.95
C ASN A 269 1.71 14.50 -24.26
N ILE A 270 0.63 13.78 -23.94
CA ILE A 270 0.71 12.51 -23.19
C ILE A 270 1.43 11.40 -23.96
N ALA A 271 1.44 11.46 -25.29
CA ALA A 271 2.15 10.49 -26.11
C ALA A 271 3.68 10.54 -25.91
N MET A 272 4.22 11.69 -25.50
CA MET A 272 5.67 11.93 -25.36
C MET A 272 6.21 11.77 -23.94
N THR A 273 5.36 11.48 -22.95
CA THR A 273 5.78 11.24 -21.56
C THR A 273 5.41 9.84 -21.13
N ASP A 274 6.15 9.24 -20.19
CA ASP A 274 5.77 7.98 -19.54
C ASP A 274 5.05 8.19 -18.22
N PHE A 275 5.07 9.42 -17.71
CA PHE A 275 4.58 9.76 -16.38
C PHE A 275 3.72 11.03 -16.37
N ILE A 276 2.81 11.09 -15.41
CA ILE A 276 1.86 12.16 -15.17
C ILE A 276 2.20 12.76 -13.81
N ASN A 277 2.76 13.97 -13.84
CA ASN A 277 3.17 14.68 -12.64
C ASN A 277 1.98 15.31 -11.90
N GLU A 278 2.25 15.95 -10.77
CA GLU A 278 1.23 16.55 -9.92
C GLU A 278 0.45 17.70 -10.59
N GLU A 279 1.10 18.54 -11.40
CA GLU A 279 0.46 19.63 -12.13
C GLU A 279 -0.56 19.11 -13.15
N MET A 280 -0.18 18.07 -13.90
CA MET A 280 -1.08 17.42 -14.85
C MET A 280 -2.30 16.82 -14.13
N ARG A 281 -2.09 16.18 -12.96
CA ARG A 281 -3.16 15.57 -12.15
C ARG A 281 -4.21 16.57 -11.66
N LEU A 282 -3.88 17.86 -11.54
CA LEU A 282 -4.88 18.89 -11.17
C LEU A 282 -6.03 18.99 -12.20
N ASN A 283 -5.81 18.52 -13.42
CA ASN A 283 -6.80 18.53 -14.50
C ASN A 283 -7.61 17.22 -14.55
N LEU A 284 -7.38 16.30 -13.62
CA LEU A 284 -8.09 15.02 -13.53
C LEU A 284 -8.97 14.98 -12.28
N GLU A 285 -10.10 14.29 -12.41
CA GLU A 285 -10.97 14.02 -11.28
C GLU A 285 -10.66 12.67 -10.64
N LEU A 286 -10.90 12.57 -9.34
CA LEU A 286 -10.85 11.31 -8.63
C LEU A 286 -11.98 10.40 -9.15
N ARG A 287 -11.63 9.21 -9.64
CA ARG A 287 -12.62 8.23 -10.11
C ARG A 287 -13.60 7.89 -8.99
N ASP A 288 -14.89 7.89 -9.30
CA ASP A 288 -15.90 7.31 -8.42
C ASP A 288 -15.79 5.79 -8.48
N THR A 289 -15.07 5.20 -7.52
CA THR A 289 -14.98 3.74 -7.36
C THR A 289 -15.95 3.20 -6.34
N ASP A 290 -16.59 4.10 -5.60
CA ASP A 290 -17.45 3.77 -4.47
C ASP A 290 -18.89 4.11 -4.82
N SER A 291 -19.28 3.99 -6.09
CA SER A 291 -20.65 4.21 -6.55
C SER A 291 -21.61 3.27 -5.80
N PRO A 292 -22.80 3.74 -5.42
CA PRO A 292 -23.81 2.89 -4.80
C PRO A 292 -24.08 1.69 -5.70
N ILE A 293 -24.01 0.47 -5.16
CA ILE A 293 -24.35 -0.74 -5.92
C ILE A 293 -25.78 -0.59 -6.45
N THR A 294 -25.91 -0.34 -7.76
CA THR A 294 -27.17 -0.26 -8.50
C THR A 294 -27.79 -1.64 -8.62
N ILE A 295 -29.11 -1.71 -8.45
CA ILE A 295 -29.88 -2.95 -8.43
C ILE A 295 -29.83 -3.62 -9.80
N GLY A 296 -29.36 -4.87 -9.84
CA GLY A 296 -29.40 -5.72 -11.03
C GLY A 296 -29.48 -7.19 -10.63
N THR A 297 -30.70 -7.71 -10.58
CA THR A 297 -31.10 -9.14 -10.54
C THR A 297 -30.50 -10.03 -9.45
N THR A 298 -31.38 -10.51 -8.59
CA THR A 298 -31.23 -11.73 -7.79
C THR A 298 -30.60 -12.85 -8.62
N HIS A 299 -29.31 -13.15 -8.38
CA HIS A 299 -28.76 -14.44 -8.75
C HIS A 299 -29.48 -15.50 -7.91
N VAL A 300 -30.54 -16.08 -8.47
CA VAL A 300 -31.09 -17.36 -8.03
C VAL A 300 -29.95 -18.35 -8.12
N ARG A 301 -29.39 -18.74 -6.97
CA ARG A 301 -28.50 -19.90 -6.87
C ARG A 301 -29.29 -21.10 -7.41
N ARG A 302 -28.96 -21.58 -8.60
CA ARG A 302 -29.30 -22.94 -8.99
C ARG A 302 -28.58 -23.86 -8.02
N SER A 303 -29.34 -24.47 -7.10
CA SER A 303 -28.89 -25.64 -6.37
C SER A 303 -28.63 -26.75 -7.39
N MET A 304 -27.37 -27.15 -7.57
CA MET A 304 -27.08 -28.46 -8.13
C MET A 304 -27.22 -29.47 -6.99
N ARG A 305 -28.24 -30.32 -7.09
CA ARG A 305 -28.15 -31.69 -6.59
C ARG A 305 -27.47 -32.53 -7.66
#